data_AF-A0A9X4S7F1-F1
#
_entry.id   AF-A0A9X4S7F1-F1
#
_cell.length_a   1.000
_cell.length_b   1.000
_cell.length_c   1.000
_cell.angle_alpha   90.00
_cell.angle_beta   90.00
_cell.angle_gamma   90.00
#
_symmetry.space_group_name_H-M   'P 1'
#
loop_
_entity.id
_entity.type
_entity.pdbx_description
1 polymer ?
#
loop_
_entity_poly.entity_id
_entity_poly.type
_entity_poly.pdbx_seq_one_letter_code
_entity_poly.pdbx_strand_id
1 'polypeptide(L)'
;MQWEFSVEDVVKARAEYGLADFRRDLAEEVRSNLLSTDEAQHTRSFNLIYDMCYALATDKPFDDFLAAFAYDPPTCQFLSELKPHMDDNVAMLGAILQRLIMDRVEAHMPLEHAVQDAARWHASVVAGQQPLARSA
;
A
#
# COMPACT_ATOMS: atom_id res chain seq x y z
N MET A 1 1.89 -9.33 10.00
CA MET A 1 1.89 -8.09 10.80
C MET A 1 0.64 -8.09 11.66
N GLN A 2 0.71 -7.65 12.92
CA GLN A 2 -0.46 -7.50 13.79
C GLN A 2 -0.41 -6.11 14.41
N TRP A 3 -1.42 -5.29 14.13
CA TRP A 3 -1.54 -3.95 14.69
C TRP A 3 -2.33 -3.98 15.99
N GLU A 4 -1.93 -3.15 16.96
CA GLU A 4 -2.66 -2.96 18.23
C GLU A 4 -3.80 -1.94 18.13
N PHE A 5 -4.04 -1.39 16.93
CA PHE A 5 -5.06 -0.40 16.61
C PHE A 5 -5.88 -0.84 15.39
N SER A 6 -7.05 -0.23 15.20
CA SER A 6 -7.94 -0.54 14.10
C SER A 6 -7.72 0.33 12.86
N VAL A 7 -8.24 -0.10 11.72
CA VAL A 7 -8.33 0.74 10.51
C VAL A 7 -9.08 2.05 10.76
N GLU A 8 -10.09 2.03 11.64
CA GLU A 8 -10.86 3.23 12.01
C GLU A 8 -9.98 4.24 12.78
N ASP A 9 -9.08 3.75 13.64
CA ASP A 9 -8.16 4.60 14.38
C ASP A 9 -7.17 5.31 13.44
N VAL A 10 -6.77 4.68 12.34
CA VAL A 10 -5.96 5.32 11.30
C VAL A 10 -6.76 6.39 10.54
N VAL A 11 -7.97 6.07 10.07
CA VAL A 11 -8.83 7.02 9.35
C VAL A 11 -9.13 8.26 10.19
N LYS A 12 -9.32 8.09 11.50
CA LYS A 12 -9.61 9.16 12.46
C LYS A 12 -8.37 9.85 13.03
N ALA A 13 -7.16 9.50 12.56
CA ALA A 13 -5.89 10.00 13.08
C ALA A 13 -5.72 9.83 14.60
N ARG A 14 -6.28 8.74 15.16
CA ARG A 14 -6.02 8.30 16.54
C ARG A 14 -4.76 7.45 16.65
N ALA A 15 -4.39 6.78 15.56
CA ALA A 15 -3.11 6.11 15.39
C ALA A 15 -2.26 6.89 14.38
N GLU A 16 -1.02 7.22 14.74
CA GLU A 16 -0.05 7.89 13.86
C GLU A 16 0.62 6.89 12.89
N TYR A 17 -0.17 5.99 12.29
CA TYR A 17 0.32 4.96 11.38
C TYR A 17 0.15 5.40 9.92
N GLY A 18 1.27 5.56 9.20
CA GLY A 18 1.28 6.08 7.84
C GLY A 18 1.82 5.13 6.78
N LEU A 19 1.88 5.62 5.55
CA LEU A 19 2.33 4.83 4.39
C LEU A 19 3.77 4.31 4.55
N ALA A 20 4.65 5.09 5.17
CA ALA A 20 6.04 4.69 5.39
C ALA A 20 6.13 3.51 6.36
N ASP A 21 5.34 3.53 7.44
CA ASP A 21 5.28 2.45 8.42
C ASP A 21 4.73 1.18 7.80
N PHE A 22 3.59 1.29 7.10
CA PHE A 22 3.01 0.17 6.36
C PHE A 22 3.99 -0.49 5.40
N ARG A 23 4.72 0.30 4.61
CA ARG A 23 5.71 -0.23 3.66
C ARG A 23 6.86 -0.94 4.35
N ARG A 24 7.38 -0.38 5.45
CA ARG A 24 8.45 -0.99 6.25
C ARG A 24 7.99 -2.33 6.82
N ASP A 25 6.86 -2.34 7.51
CA ASP A 25 6.38 -3.51 8.23
C ASP A 25 5.98 -4.63 7.24
N LEU A 26 5.38 -4.30 6.10
CA LEU A 26 5.11 -5.26 5.03
C LEU A 26 6.42 -5.83 4.46
N ALA A 27 7.45 -5.01 4.24
CA ALA A 27 8.74 -5.48 3.75
C ALA A 27 9.42 -6.45 4.74
N GLU A 28 9.30 -6.19 6.04
CA GLU A 28 9.79 -7.07 7.11
C GLU A 28 9.03 -8.39 7.15
N GLU A 29 7.70 -8.35 7.01
CA GLU A 29 6.86 -9.55 6.94
C GLU A 29 7.20 -10.41 5.71
N VAL A 30 7.35 -9.78 4.54
CA VAL A 30 7.77 -10.48 3.32
C VAL A 30 9.16 -11.10 3.51
N ARG A 31 10.10 -10.39 4.14
CA ARG A 31 11.44 -10.91 4.43
C ARG A 31 11.41 -12.09 5.41
N SER A 32 10.50 -12.07 6.37
CA SER A 32 10.40 -13.11 7.40
C SER A 32 9.76 -14.38 6.86
N ASN A 33 8.82 -14.25 5.93
CA ASN A 33 8.10 -15.38 5.33
C ASN A 33 8.81 -15.98 4.11
N LEU A 34 9.58 -15.18 3.36
CA LEU A 34 10.41 -15.68 2.28
C LEU A 34 11.78 -16.06 2.82
N LEU A 35 12.10 -17.36 2.83
CA LEU A 35 13.41 -17.91 3.22
C LEU A 35 14.55 -17.53 2.23
N SER A 36 14.38 -16.49 1.41
CA SER A 36 15.37 -16.01 0.46
C SER A 36 16.41 -15.14 1.16
N THR A 37 17.69 -15.42 0.92
CA THR A 37 18.81 -14.56 1.31
C THR A 37 19.19 -13.54 0.22
N ASP A 38 18.52 -13.57 -0.95
CA ASP A 38 18.74 -12.61 -2.04
C ASP A 38 17.86 -11.37 -1.89
N GLU A 39 18.51 -10.21 -1.75
CA GLU A 39 17.89 -8.89 -1.61
C GLU A 39 17.12 -8.49 -2.88
N ALA A 40 17.57 -8.92 -4.07
CA ALA A 40 16.88 -8.61 -5.32
C ALA A 40 15.55 -9.38 -5.43
N GLN A 41 15.54 -10.65 -5.00
CA GLN A 41 14.31 -11.44 -4.91
C GLN A 41 13.36 -10.88 -3.84
N HIS A 42 13.87 -10.47 -2.69
CA HIS A 42 13.07 -9.80 -1.66
C HIS A 42 12.40 -8.54 -2.21
N THR A 43 13.18 -7.64 -2.83
CA THR A 43 12.67 -6.39 -3.41
C THR A 43 11.58 -6.64 -4.45
N ARG A 44 11.78 -7.59 -5.37
CA ARG A 44 10.78 -7.94 -6.39
C ARG A 44 9.50 -8.46 -5.76
N SER A 45 9.61 -9.34 -4.77
CA SER A 45 8.45 -9.92 -4.10
C SER A 45 7.68 -8.87 -3.30
N PHE A 46 8.39 -8.02 -2.55
CA PHE A 46 7.79 -6.90 -1.83
C PHE A 46 7.03 -5.97 -2.77
N ASN A 47 7.64 -5.53 -3.88
CA ASN A 47 6.98 -4.64 -4.83
C ASN A 47 5.72 -5.27 -5.42
N LEU A 48 5.80 -6.54 -5.83
CA LEU A 48 4.65 -7.27 -6.38
C LEU A 48 3.48 -7.36 -5.41
N ILE A 49 3.76 -7.68 -4.15
CA ILE A 49 2.75 -7.80 -3.08
C ILE A 49 2.17 -6.43 -2.75
N TYR A 50 3.02 -5.42 -2.61
CA TYR A 50 2.60 -4.05 -2.36
C TYR A 50 1.70 -3.50 -3.48
N ASP A 51 2.09 -3.71 -4.74
CA ASP A 51 1.33 -3.26 -5.90
C ASP A 51 -0.05 -3.93 -5.98
N MET A 52 -0.14 -5.22 -5.60
CA MET A 52 -1.41 -5.91 -5.47
C MET A 52 -2.28 -5.28 -4.38
N CYS A 53 -1.74 -5.05 -3.18
CA CYS A 53 -2.47 -4.41 -2.09
C CYS A 53 -2.97 -3.02 -2.48
N TYR A 54 -2.13 -2.22 -3.14
CA TYR A 54 -2.48 -0.89 -3.61
C TYR A 54 -3.57 -0.90 -4.68
N ALA A 55 -3.48 -1.82 -5.65
CA ALA A 55 -4.52 -2.01 -6.66
C ALA A 55 -5.88 -2.31 -6.02
N LEU A 56 -5.92 -3.27 -5.09
CA LEU A 56 -7.16 -3.65 -4.42
C LEU A 56 -7.69 -2.55 -3.49
N ALA A 57 -6.81 -1.84 -2.79
CA ALA A 57 -7.19 -0.73 -1.91
C ALA A 57 -7.77 0.48 -2.68
N THR A 58 -7.45 0.59 -3.97
CA THR A 58 -7.97 1.62 -4.88
C THR A 58 -9.12 1.11 -5.77
N ASP A 59 -9.76 0.01 -5.36
CA ASP A 59 -10.91 -0.62 -6.02
C ASP A 59 -10.64 -1.13 -7.45
N LYS A 60 -9.37 -1.39 -7.79
CA LYS A 60 -9.03 -2.08 -9.04
C LYS A 60 -9.39 -3.56 -8.91
N PRO A 61 -10.17 -4.13 -9.84
CA PRO A 61 -10.48 -5.56 -9.83
C PRO A 61 -9.20 -6.41 -9.88
N PHE A 62 -9.20 -7.52 -9.12
CA PHE A 62 -8.03 -8.40 -9.06
C PHE A 62 -7.67 -8.99 -10.44
N ASP A 63 -8.67 -9.37 -11.23
CA ASP A 63 -8.45 -9.91 -12.58
C ASP A 63 -7.78 -8.88 -13.51
N ASP A 64 -8.15 -7.61 -13.40
CA ASP A 64 -7.53 -6.51 -14.15
C ASP A 64 -6.09 -6.22 -13.67
N PHE A 65 -5.78 -6.52 -12.42
CA PHE A 65 -4.40 -6.48 -11.91
C PHE A 65 -3.60 -7.65 -12.47
N LEU A 66 -4.14 -8.87 -12.44
CA LEU A 66 -3.49 -10.07 -12.97
C LEU A 66 -3.24 -10.02 -14.47
N ALA A 67 -4.09 -9.33 -15.24
CA ALA A 67 -3.93 -9.17 -16.68
C ALA A 67 -2.55 -8.59 -17.08
N ALA A 68 -1.93 -7.78 -16.22
CA ALA A 68 -0.59 -7.24 -16.43
C ALA A 68 0.51 -8.32 -16.40
N PHE A 69 0.24 -9.48 -15.80
CA PHE A 69 1.16 -10.60 -15.61
C PHE A 69 0.74 -11.84 -16.41
N ALA A 70 -0.20 -11.72 -17.36
CA ALA A 70 -0.76 -12.86 -18.10
C ALA A 70 0.29 -13.71 -18.85
N TYR A 71 1.47 -13.14 -19.14
CA TYR A 71 2.59 -13.84 -19.77
C TYR A 71 3.41 -14.71 -18.78
N ASP A 72 3.15 -14.61 -17.47
CA ASP A 72 3.89 -15.30 -16.41
C ASP A 72 2.92 -16.06 -15.46
N PRO A 73 2.46 -17.26 -15.86
CA PRO A 73 1.51 -18.05 -15.09
C PRO A 73 1.92 -18.33 -13.63
N PRO A 74 3.20 -18.63 -13.32
CA PRO A 74 3.68 -18.76 -11.94
C PRO A 74 3.39 -17.53 -11.07
N THR A 75 3.59 -16.32 -11.60
CA THR A 75 3.29 -15.07 -10.86
C THR A 75 1.80 -14.93 -10.60
N CYS A 76 0.95 -15.21 -11.60
CA CYS A 76 -0.50 -15.17 -11.42
C CYS A 76 -0.99 -16.16 -10.36
N GLN A 77 -0.45 -17.39 -10.36
CA GLN A 77 -0.77 -18.40 -9.35
C GLN A 77 -0.37 -17.93 -7.96
N PHE A 78 0.87 -17.46 -7.80
CA PHE A 78 1.38 -16.95 -6.52
C PHE A 78 0.49 -15.84 -5.96
N LEU A 79 0.14 -14.84 -6.78
CA LEU A 79 -0.73 -13.73 -6.35
C LEU A 79 -2.13 -14.22 -5.95
N SER A 80 -2.67 -15.19 -6.68
CA SER A 80 -4.00 -15.75 -6.40
C SER A 80 -4.04 -16.51 -5.08
N GLU A 81 -2.99 -17.26 -4.77
CA GLU A 81 -2.83 -17.97 -3.49
C GLU A 81 -2.60 -16.99 -2.34
N LEU A 82 -1.90 -15.88 -2.59
CA LEU A 82 -1.62 -14.87 -1.57
C LEU A 82 -2.83 -14.01 -1.23
N LYS A 83 -3.67 -13.69 -2.21
CA LYS A 83 -4.78 -12.73 -2.07
C LYS A 83 -5.63 -12.91 -0.80
N PRO A 84 -6.11 -14.13 -0.41
CA PRO A 84 -6.95 -14.31 0.77
C PRO A 84 -6.27 -13.94 2.09
N HIS A 85 -4.93 -13.85 2.11
CA HIS A 85 -4.15 -13.47 3.28
C HIS A 85 -3.88 -11.97 3.36
N MET A 86 -4.26 -11.21 2.32
CA MET A 86 -3.94 -9.78 2.22
C MET A 86 -5.10 -8.86 2.56
N ASP A 87 -6.28 -9.39 2.91
CA ASP A 87 -7.47 -8.58 3.16
C ASP A 87 -7.24 -7.48 4.22
N ASP A 88 -6.56 -7.82 5.33
CA ASP A 88 -6.22 -6.83 6.37
C ASP A 88 -5.21 -5.78 5.88
N ASN A 89 -4.23 -6.20 5.05
CA ASN A 89 -3.25 -5.29 4.45
C ASN A 89 -3.90 -4.32 3.47
N VAL A 90 -4.85 -4.81 2.66
CA VAL A 90 -5.64 -4.01 1.72
C VAL A 90 -6.49 -3.00 2.49
N ALA A 91 -7.18 -3.43 3.54
CA ALA A 91 -8.01 -2.56 4.37
C ALA A 91 -7.19 -1.46 5.06
N MET A 92 -6.03 -1.82 5.62
CA MET A 92 -5.13 -0.86 6.27
C MET A 92 -4.57 0.16 5.27
N LEU A 93 -4.11 -0.28 4.10
CA LEU A 93 -3.63 0.63 3.06
C LEU A 93 -4.74 1.55 2.56
N GLY A 94 -5.96 1.04 2.39
CA GLY A 94 -7.14 1.84 2.08
C GLY A 94 -7.42 2.92 3.13
N ALA A 95 -7.35 2.58 4.42
CA ALA A 95 -7.50 3.52 5.52
C ALA A 95 -6.44 4.64 5.51
N ILE A 96 -5.19 4.30 5.25
CA ILE A 96 -4.08 5.27 5.11
C ILE A 96 -4.35 6.22 3.94
N LEU A 97 -4.72 5.69 2.77
CA LEU A 97 -5.02 6.50 1.59
C LEU A 97 -6.25 7.39 1.81
N GLN A 98 -7.30 6.86 2.45
CA GLN A 98 -8.48 7.62 2.81
C GLN A 98 -8.13 8.78 3.75
N ARG A 99 -7.32 8.54 4.80
CA ARG A 99 -6.88 9.59 5.71
C ARG A 99 -6.13 10.68 4.95
N LEU A 100 -5.19 10.29 4.10
CA LEU A 100 -4.38 11.19 3.29
C LEU A 100 -5.23 12.09 2.36
N ILE A 101 -6.29 11.53 1.77
CA ILE A 101 -7.26 12.28 0.95
C ILE A 101 -8.07 13.22 1.86
N MET A 102 -8.52 12.74 3.03
CA MET A 102 -9.36 13.53 3.92
C MET A 102 -8.63 14.72 4.55
N ASP A 103 -7.35 14.56 4.90
CA ASP A 103 -6.50 15.67 5.34
C ASP A 103 -6.48 16.83 4.33
N ARG A 104 -6.46 16.51 3.03
CA ARG A 104 -6.47 17.53 1.95
C ARG A 104 -7.83 18.19 1.81
N VAL A 105 -8.91 17.41 1.92
CA VAL A 105 -10.27 17.93 1.87
C VAL A 105 -10.54 18.84 3.07
N GLU A 106 -10.12 18.46 4.26
CA GLU A 106 -10.16 19.31 5.48
C GLU A 106 -9.33 20.58 5.31
N ALA A 107 -8.23 20.52 4.54
CA ALA A 107 -7.46 21.69 4.13
C ALA A 107 -8.08 22.49 2.96
N HIS A 108 -9.38 22.31 2.69
CA HIS A 108 -10.17 22.99 1.65
C HIS A 108 -9.79 22.64 0.20
N MET A 109 -9.11 21.52 -0.03
CA MET A 109 -8.90 21.01 -1.38
C MET A 109 -10.17 20.33 -1.92
N PRO A 110 -10.60 20.60 -3.17
CA PRO A 110 -11.67 19.83 -3.79
C PRO A 110 -11.33 18.33 -3.85
N LEU A 111 -12.32 17.46 -3.67
CA LEU A 111 -12.12 16.00 -3.58
C LEU A 111 -11.32 15.43 -4.76
N GLU A 112 -11.66 15.81 -6.00
CA GLU A 112 -10.95 15.34 -7.19
C GLU A 112 -9.46 15.69 -7.16
N HIS A 113 -9.13 16.93 -6.76
CA HIS A 113 -7.74 17.36 -6.60
C HIS A 113 -7.07 16.65 -5.42
N ALA A 114 -7.79 16.39 -4.33
CA ALA A 114 -7.28 15.68 -3.16
C ALA A 114 -6.86 14.24 -3.51
N VAL A 115 -7.66 13.54 -4.31
CA VAL A 115 -7.34 12.20 -4.83
C VAL A 115 -6.10 12.24 -5.72
N GLN A 116 -6.04 13.17 -6.67
CA GLN A 116 -4.88 13.31 -7.57
C GLN A 116 -3.60 13.64 -6.78
N ASP A 117 -3.70 14.52 -5.79
CA ASP A 117 -2.55 14.89 -4.97
C ASP A 117 -2.09 13.75 -4.06
N ALA A 118 -3.02 13.01 -3.46
CA ALA A 118 -2.73 11.80 -2.70
C ALA A 118 -2.02 10.74 -3.56
N ALA A 119 -2.48 10.53 -4.80
CA ALA A 119 -1.85 9.60 -5.74
C ALA A 119 -0.42 10.03 -6.11
N ARG A 120 -0.18 11.33 -6.35
CA ARG A 120 1.18 11.87 -6.61
C ARG A 120 2.10 11.72 -5.41
N TRP A 121 1.59 12.01 -4.22
CA TRP A 121 2.35 11.84 -2.98
C TRP A 121 2.70 10.36 -2.73
N HIS A 122 1.73 9.45 -2.93
CA HIS A 122 1.98 8.01 -2.86
C HIS A 122 3.10 7.61 -3.84
N ALA A 123 3.01 8.03 -5.10
CA ALA A 123 4.02 7.73 -6.11
C ALA A 123 5.41 8.24 -5.73
N SER A 124 5.53 9.42 -5.11
CA SER A 124 6.82 9.94 -4.65
C SER A 124 7.39 9.09 -3.51
N VAL A 125 6.57 8.71 -2.54
CA VAL A 125 6.99 7.84 -1.41
C VAL A 125 7.44 6.48 -1.93
N VAL A 126 6.70 5.87 -2.86
CA VAL A 126 7.07 4.58 -3.46
C VAL A 126 8.37 4.68 -4.26
N ALA A 127 8.61 5.80 -4.94
CA ALA A 127 9.85 6.08 -5.67
C ALA A 127 11.05 6.41 -4.73
N GLY A 128 10.87 6.41 -3.41
CA GLY A 128 11.90 6.81 -2.45
C GLY A 128 12.18 8.31 -2.43
N GLN A 129 11.31 9.11 -3.05
CA GLN A 129 11.38 10.56 -3.08
C GLN A 129 10.48 11.09 -1.96
N GLN A 130 11.02 11.22 -0.76
CA GLN A 130 10.32 11.92 0.32
C GLN A 130 10.16 13.39 -0.09
N PRO A 131 8.93 13.92 -0.25
CA PRO A 131 8.77 15.36 -0.32
C PRO A 131 9.17 15.90 1.05
N LEU A 132 10.09 16.87 1.07
CA LEU A 132 10.47 17.61 2.28
C LEU A 132 9.20 17.98 3.05
N ALA A 133 9.11 17.51 4.30
CA ALA A 133 8.04 17.89 5.20
C ALA A 133 7.95 19.42 5.20
N ARG A 134 6.77 19.97 4.88
CA ARG A 134 6.53 21.40 5.03
C ARG A 134 6.64 21.70 6.53
N SER A 135 7.77 22.28 6.92
CA SER A 135 7.93 22.92 8.22
C SER A 135 6.82 23.96 8.38
N ALA A 136 6.04 23.81 9.44
CA ALA A 136 5.13 24.84 9.93
C ALA A 136 5.92 26.05 10.45
#